data_AF-A0A149TLI2-F1
#
_entry.id   AF-A0A149TLI2-F1
#
_cell.length_a   1.000
_cell.length_b   1.000
_cell.length_c   1.000
_cell.angle_alpha   90.00
_cell.angle_beta   90.00
_cell.angle_gamma   90.00
#
_symmetry.space_group_name_H-M   'P 1'
#
loop_
_entity.id
_entity.type
_entity.pdbx_description
1 polymer ?
#
loop_
_entity_poly.entity_id
_entity_poly.type
_entity_poly.pdbx_seq_one_letter_code
_entity_poly.pdbx_strand_id
1 'polypeptide(L)'
;MSSSRIDEGLFYQRITFWDWEQIETEDGRGNSYQMTNARYEYGQLFDVNPFMVVNGVQENMTDYTSILRTRYRPDLNSFQYVTQEVRQPDRSVITVRYQVVRQMMVEQENRYLEVHLSKQDTVR
;
A
#
# COMPACT_ATOMS: atom_id res chain seq x y z
N MET A 1 -32.88 -6.55 9.90
CA MET A 1 -31.97 -6.30 8.77
C MET A 1 -31.19 -5.04 9.08
N SER A 2 -29.97 -5.19 9.60
CA SER A 2 -29.12 -4.07 10.00
C SER A 2 -28.36 -3.58 8.77
N SER A 3 -28.79 -2.44 8.21
CA SER A 3 -28.02 -1.71 7.22
C SER A 3 -26.74 -1.23 7.91
N SER A 4 -25.61 -1.88 7.61
CA SER A 4 -24.29 -1.41 8.03
C SER A 4 -24.00 -0.12 7.26
N ARG A 5 -24.23 1.01 7.91
CA ARG A 5 -23.65 2.29 7.52
C ARG A 5 -22.14 2.09 7.42
N ILE A 6 -21.63 2.06 6.20
CA ILE A 6 -20.21 2.31 5.94
C ILE A 6 -20.05 3.80 6.23
N ASP A 7 -19.64 4.11 7.46
CA ASP A 7 -19.50 5.47 7.97
C ASP A 7 -18.66 6.32 7.02
N GLU A 8 -19.22 7.45 6.58
CA GLU A 8 -18.63 8.47 5.70
C GLU A 8 -17.55 9.31 6.43
N GLY A 9 -16.48 8.67 6.89
CA GLY A 9 -15.36 9.32 7.60
C GLY A 9 -13.97 8.79 7.19
N LEU A 10 -13.77 8.45 5.92
CA LEU A 10 -13.06 7.21 5.55
C LEU A 10 -11.53 7.18 5.39
N PHE A 11 -10.77 8.26 5.59
CA PHE A 11 -9.29 8.20 5.42
C PHE A 11 -8.53 9.06 6.42
N TYR A 12 -7.62 8.45 7.20
CA TYR A 12 -6.91 9.12 8.31
C TYR A 12 -5.40 9.10 8.19
N GLN A 13 -4.85 8.30 7.28
CA GLN A 13 -3.42 8.07 7.17
C GLN A 13 -2.92 8.73 5.88
N ARG A 14 -1.83 9.49 5.97
CA ARG A 14 -1.15 10.00 4.77
C ARG A 14 -0.38 8.86 4.13
N ILE A 15 -0.71 8.58 2.88
CA ILE A 15 -0.10 7.53 2.09
C ILE A 15 0.65 8.17 0.92
N THR A 16 1.84 7.66 0.64
CA THR A 16 2.65 8.13 -0.50
C THR A 16 2.76 7.02 -1.53
N PHE A 17 2.51 7.35 -2.79
CA PHE A 17 2.56 6.46 -3.94
C PHE A 17 3.81 6.81 -4.76
N TRP A 18 4.52 5.79 -5.18
CA TRP A 18 5.82 5.92 -5.85
C TRP A 18 5.87 5.09 -7.12
N ASP A 19 6.45 5.68 -8.15
CA ASP A 19 6.93 4.93 -9.29
C ASP A 19 8.29 4.29 -8.95
N TRP A 20 8.63 3.22 -9.66
CA TRP A 20 9.92 2.56 -9.58
C TRP A 20 10.60 2.67 -10.94
N GLU A 21 11.56 3.59 -11.02
CA GLU A 21 12.23 3.92 -12.27
C GLU A 21 13.68 3.47 -12.24
N GLN A 22 14.13 2.96 -13.39
CA GLN A 22 15.53 2.70 -13.63
C GLN A 22 16.24 4.02 -13.85
N ILE A 23 17.35 4.23 -13.15
CA ILE A 23 18.27 5.34 -13.36
C ILE A 23 19.61 4.83 -13.87
N GLU A 24 20.22 5.63 -14.73
CA GLU A 24 21.59 5.42 -15.17
C GLU A 24 22.54 5.75 -14.03
N THR A 25 23.48 4.85 -13.74
CA THR A 25 24.59 5.15 -12.83
C THR A 25 25.65 5.97 -13.57
N GLU A 26 26.29 6.92 -12.89
CA GLU A 26 27.32 7.81 -13.47
C GLU A 26 28.49 7.05 -14.12
N ASP A 27 28.72 5.81 -13.71
CA ASP A 27 29.78 4.94 -14.22
C ASP A 27 29.34 4.02 -15.37
N GLY A 28 28.06 4.05 -15.76
CA GLY A 28 27.47 3.18 -16.79
C GLY A 28 27.53 1.69 -16.45
N ARG A 29 27.83 1.33 -15.19
CA ARG A 29 28.02 -0.07 -14.73
C ARG A 29 26.86 -0.54 -13.88
N GLY A 30 25.69 -0.60 -14.50
CA GLY A 30 24.54 -1.31 -13.96
C GLY A 30 23.23 -0.53 -14.06
N ASN A 31 22.16 -1.23 -13.72
CA ASN A 31 20.84 -0.64 -13.61
C ASN A 31 20.63 -0.34 -12.12
N SER A 32 20.61 0.94 -11.75
CA SER A 32 20.10 1.36 -10.45
C SER A 32 18.61 1.66 -10.57
N TYR A 33 17.88 1.53 -9.47
CA TYR A 33 16.46 1.84 -9.42
C TYR A 33 16.15 2.67 -8.20
N GLN A 34 15.21 3.60 -8.34
CA GLN A 34 14.81 4.47 -7.25
C GLN A 34 13.31 4.75 -7.28
N MET A 35 12.77 5.10 -6.10
CA MET A 35 11.40 5.57 -5.97
C MET A 35 11.33 7.02 -6.46
N THR A 36 10.47 7.28 -7.44
CA THR A 36 10.28 8.61 -8.03
C THR A 36 8.80 8.98 -8.04
N ASN A 37 8.50 10.21 -8.46
CA ASN A 37 7.15 10.71 -8.68
C ASN A 37 6.21 10.51 -7.45
N ALA A 38 6.64 11.06 -6.31
CA ALA A 38 5.90 11.00 -5.06
C ALA A 38 4.53 11.66 -5.20
N ARG A 39 3.47 10.88 -5.06
CA ARG A 39 2.08 11.38 -4.99
C ARG A 39 1.50 11.06 -3.63
N TYR A 40 0.68 11.94 -3.07
CA TYR A 40 0.10 11.76 -1.75
C TYR A 40 -1.41 11.72 -1.82
N GLU A 41 -2.01 10.83 -1.02
CA GLU A 41 -3.44 10.79 -0.76
C GLU A 41 -3.71 10.28 0.65
N TYR A 42 -4.88 10.61 1.20
CA TYR A 42 -5.33 10.01 2.43
C TYR A 42 -5.91 8.62 2.17
N GLY A 43 -5.51 7.65 2.97
CA GLY A 43 -5.94 6.27 2.86
C GLY A 43 -6.24 5.63 4.21
N GLN A 44 -6.72 4.40 4.12
CA GLN A 44 -6.88 3.47 5.23
C GLN A 44 -6.16 2.18 4.89
N LEU A 45 -5.20 1.80 5.71
CA LEU A 45 -4.43 0.58 5.57
C LEU A 45 -4.88 -0.45 6.61
N PHE A 46 -5.17 -1.65 6.13
CA PHE A 46 -5.59 -2.80 6.92
C PHE A 46 -4.53 -3.90 6.79
N ASP A 47 -4.05 -4.42 7.92
CA ASP A 47 -3.25 -5.62 7.88
C ASP A 47 -4.14 -6.85 7.69
N VAL A 48 -3.67 -7.77 6.87
CA VAL A 48 -4.34 -9.02 6.56
C VAL A 48 -3.45 -10.14 7.05
N ASN A 49 -4.02 -11.11 7.76
CA ASN A 49 -3.31 -12.33 8.07
C ASN A 49 -3.37 -13.25 6.85
N PRO A 50 -2.25 -13.49 6.14
CA PRO A 50 -2.28 -14.30 4.94
C PRO A 50 -2.29 -15.80 5.26
N PHE A 51 -2.21 -16.19 6.53
CA PHE A 51 -2.08 -17.58 6.92
C PHE A 51 -3.38 -18.19 7.44
N MET A 52 -3.60 -19.44 7.07
CA MET A 52 -4.63 -20.29 7.66
C MET A 52 -4.03 -21.62 8.08
N VAL A 53 -4.55 -22.19 9.17
CA VAL A 53 -4.13 -23.52 9.64
C VAL A 53 -5.09 -24.56 9.08
N VAL A 54 -4.60 -25.43 8.21
CA VAL A 54 -5.35 -26.56 7.65
C VAL A 54 -4.67 -27.85 8.09
N ASN A 55 -5.40 -28.71 8.81
CA ASN A 55 -4.89 -29.99 9.32
C ASN A 55 -3.57 -29.89 10.12
N GLY A 56 -3.37 -28.79 10.86
CA GLY A 56 -2.16 -28.56 11.66
C GLY A 56 -0.96 -28.00 10.89
N VAL A 57 -1.10 -27.75 9.58
CA VAL A 57 -0.09 -27.09 8.74
C VAL A 57 -0.51 -25.64 8.49
N GLN A 58 0.44 -24.71 8.62
CA GLN A 58 0.23 -23.30 8.28
C GLN A 58 0.40 -23.11 6.77
N GLU A 59 -0.67 -22.79 6.07
CA GLU A 59 -0.67 -22.55 4.63
C GLU A 59 -0.80 -21.05 4.34
N ASN A 60 -0.14 -20.61 3.27
CA ASN A 60 -0.27 -19.24 2.80
C ASN A 60 -1.45 -19.13 1.82
N MET A 61 -2.49 -18.39 2.23
CA MET A 61 -3.69 -18.16 1.44
C MET A 61 -3.53 -17.04 0.43
N THR A 62 -2.59 -16.11 0.64
CA THR A 62 -2.46 -14.95 -0.23
C THR A 62 -1.06 -14.33 -0.28
N ASP A 63 -0.77 -13.66 -1.38
CA ASP A 63 0.52 -13.03 -1.67
C ASP A 63 0.65 -11.59 -1.13
N TYR A 64 -0.42 -11.05 -0.53
CA TYR A 64 -0.43 -9.72 0.08
C TYR A 64 -0.58 -9.80 1.60
N THR A 65 -0.01 -8.82 2.29
CA THR A 65 -0.03 -8.71 3.76
C THR A 65 -0.93 -7.58 4.25
N SER A 66 -1.30 -6.66 3.37
CA SER A 66 -2.10 -5.50 3.72
C SER A 66 -3.01 -5.09 2.55
N ILE A 67 -4.12 -4.42 2.87
CA ILE A 67 -5.03 -3.80 1.91
C ILE A 67 -5.07 -2.31 2.20
N LEU A 68 -4.84 -1.49 1.18
CA LEU A 68 -5.04 -0.04 1.22
C LEU A 68 -6.35 0.29 0.51
N ARG A 69 -7.18 1.12 1.14
CA ARG A 69 -8.30 1.80 0.49
C ARG A 69 -8.03 3.30 0.48
N THR A 70 -8.29 3.94 -0.64
CA THR A 70 -8.15 5.39 -0.82
C THR A 70 -9.16 5.91 -1.83
N ARG A 71 -9.28 7.24 -1.97
CA ARG A 71 -10.06 7.83 -3.06
C ARG A 71 -9.39 7.53 -4.39
N TYR A 72 -10.19 7.20 -5.39
CA TYR A 72 -9.67 7.11 -6.74
C TYR A 72 -9.17 8.47 -7.21
N ARG A 73 -7.99 8.48 -7.82
CA ARG A 73 -7.46 9.63 -8.54
C ARG A 73 -6.86 9.19 -9.88
N PRO A 74 -7.10 9.93 -10.97
CA PRO A 74 -6.57 9.57 -12.29
C PRO A 74 -5.04 9.46 -12.34
N ASP A 75 -4.31 10.23 -11.54
CA ASP A 75 -2.84 10.20 -11.45
C ASP A 75 -2.29 9.05 -10.62
N LEU A 76 -3.17 8.28 -9.96
CA LEU A 76 -2.86 7.03 -9.24
C LEU A 76 -3.30 5.80 -10.06
N ASN A 77 -3.17 5.87 -11.38
CA ASN A 77 -3.43 4.74 -12.29
C ASN A 77 -2.25 3.77 -12.41
N SER A 78 -1.03 4.23 -12.08
CA SER A 78 0.19 3.42 -12.09
C SER A 78 1.13 3.88 -10.98
N PHE A 79 1.61 2.91 -10.20
CA PHE A 79 2.63 3.03 -9.16
C PHE A 79 3.03 1.61 -8.71
N GLN A 80 4.28 1.42 -8.29
CA GLN A 80 4.78 0.11 -7.85
C GLN A 80 4.96 0.02 -6.33
N TYR A 81 5.12 1.15 -5.64
CA TYR A 81 5.36 1.18 -4.21
C TYR A 81 4.46 2.17 -3.49
N VAL A 82 4.18 1.85 -2.23
CA VAL A 82 3.46 2.69 -1.31
C VAL A 82 4.27 2.83 -0.02
N THR A 83 4.33 4.03 0.56
CA THR A 83 4.89 4.25 1.89
C THR A 83 3.89 4.88 2.84
N GLN A 84 4.04 4.52 4.12
CA GLN A 84 3.26 5.04 5.23
C GLN A 84 4.18 5.51 6.34
N GLU A 85 3.97 6.74 6.82
CA GLU A 85 4.57 7.21 8.06
C GLU A 85 3.75 6.72 9.25
N VAL A 86 4.42 6.02 10.19
CA VAL A 86 3.79 5.50 11.41
C VAL A 86 4.49 6.12 12.61
N ARG A 87 3.71 6.81 13.44
CA ARG A 87 4.19 7.35 14.71
C ARG A 87 4.20 6.25 15.76
N GLN A 88 5.36 6.03 16.37
CA GLN A 88 5.59 5.06 17.43
C GLN A 88 5.20 5.62 18.80
N PRO A 89 4.97 4.77 19.82
CA PRO A 89 4.67 5.20 21.18
C PRO A 89 5.75 6.11 21.80
N ASP A 90 7.00 5.94 21.39
CA ASP A 90 8.15 6.76 21.81
C ASP A 90 8.25 8.13 21.09
N ARG A 91 7.24 8.47 20.28
CA ARG A 91 7.15 9.67 19.42
C ARG A 91 8.09 9.69 18.22
N SER A 92 8.88 8.64 17.98
CA SER A 92 9.60 8.50 16.71
C SER A 92 8.63 8.25 15.56
N VAL A 93 9.08 8.54 14.34
CA VAL A 93 8.34 8.25 13.10
C VAL A 93 9.15 7.23 12.32
N ILE A 94 8.50 6.15 11.92
CA ILE A 94 9.08 5.16 11.01
C ILE A 94 8.36 5.27 9.66
N THR A 95 9.06 4.92 8.58
CA THR A 95 8.45 4.75 7.27
C THR A 95 8.34 3.27 6.96
N VAL A 96 7.12 2.80 6.76
CA VAL A 96 6.87 1.42 6.30
C VAL A 96 6.69 1.45 4.80
N ARG A 97 7.40 0.58 4.08
CA ARG A 97 7.30 0.43 2.63
C ARG A 97 6.56 -0.85 2.25
N TYR A 98 5.71 -0.70 1.24
CA TYR A 98 4.89 -1.76 0.68
C TYR A 98 5.09 -1.83 -0.83
N GLN A 99 5.21 -3.04 -1.37
CA GLN A 99 5.14 -3.29 -2.80
C GLN A 99 3.68 -3.51 -3.20
N VAL A 100 3.28 -2.95 -4.34
CA VAL A 100 1.96 -3.19 -4.92
C VAL A 100 1.92 -4.57 -5.54
N VAL A 101 0.97 -5.39 -5.10
CA VAL A 101 0.69 -6.71 -5.66
C VAL A 101 -0.37 -6.62 -6.74
N ARG A 102 -1.46 -5.91 -6.45
CA ARG A 102 -2.58 -5.69 -7.38
C ARG A 102 -3.35 -4.42 -7.02
N GLN A 103 -3.99 -3.83 -8.02
CA GLN A 103 -4.88 -2.68 -7.88
C GLN A 103 -6.28 -3.07 -8.38
N MET A 104 -7.31 -2.64 -7.66
CA MET A 104 -8.70 -2.88 -7.99
C MET A 104 -9.49 -1.61 -7.77
N MET A 105 -10.33 -1.26 -8.75
CA MET A 105 -11.29 -0.18 -8.58
C MET A 105 -12.54 -0.76 -7.91
N VAL A 106 -12.98 -0.14 -6.82
CA VAL A 106 -14.10 -0.64 -6.02
C VAL A 106 -15.25 0.36 -6.08
N GLU A 107 -16.46 -0.18 -6.21
CA GLU A 107 -17.78 0.49 -6.30
C GLU A 107 -18.21 1.00 -7.69
N GLN A 108 -19.53 1.11 -7.86
CA GLN A 108 -20.26 1.39 -9.11
C GLN A 108 -19.95 2.74 -9.78
N GLU A 109 -19.04 3.56 -9.24
CA GLU A 109 -18.73 4.89 -9.76
C GLU A 109 -17.23 5.22 -9.74
N ASN A 110 -16.33 4.25 -9.60
CA ASN A 110 -14.88 4.50 -9.60
C ASN A 110 -14.45 5.52 -8.53
N ARG A 111 -15.14 5.56 -7.38
CA ARG A 111 -14.87 6.55 -6.33
C ARG A 111 -13.68 6.15 -5.46
N TYR A 112 -13.39 4.86 -5.36
CA TYR A 112 -12.37 4.31 -4.49
C TYR A 112 -11.40 3.40 -5.23
N LEU A 113 -10.15 3.44 -4.79
CA LEU A 113 -9.08 2.57 -5.20
C LEU A 113 -8.75 1.63 -4.03
N GLU A 114 -8.81 0.34 -4.29
CA GLU A 114 -8.31 -0.70 -3.38
C GLU A 114 -7.00 -1.25 -3.94
N VAL A 115 -5.98 -1.35 -3.08
CA VAL A 115 -4.65 -1.78 -3.46
C VAL A 115 -4.24 -2.87 -2.49
N HIS A 116 -3.85 -4.03 -3.02
CA HIS A 116 -3.28 -5.09 -2.21
C HIS A 116 -1.77 -4.92 -2.18
N LEU A 117 -1.21 -5.04 -0.99
CA LEU A 117 0.13 -4.61 -0.66
C LEU A 117 0.89 -5.75 0.03
N SER A 118 2.15 -5.92 -0.33
CA SER A 118 3.09 -6.80 0.37
C SER A 118 4.13 -5.95 1.10
N LYS A 119 4.13 -6.03 2.43
CA LYS A 119 5.04 -5.28 3.30
C LYS A 119 6.48 -5.73 3.06
N GLN A 120 7.37 -4.78 2.77
CA GLN A 120 8.77 -5.06 2.46
C GLN A 120 9.65 -4.86 3.69
N ASP A 121 9.79 -3.61 4.10
CA ASP A 121 10.73 -3.19 5.12
C ASP A 121 10.23 -1.96 5.87
N THR A 122 10.90 -1.68 6.98
CA THR A 122 10.66 -0.51 7.83
C THR A 122 11.95 0.28 7.90
N VAL A 123 11.92 1.50 7.40
CA VAL A 123 13.06 2.43 7.41
C VAL A 123 12.87 3.39 8.59
N ARG A 124 13.96 3.60 9.35
CA ARG A 124 14.05 4.56 10.45
C ARG A 124 14.72 5.84 10.01
#